data_AF-A0A6G1AWL8-F1
#
_entry.id   AF-A0A6G1AWL8-F1
#
_cell.length_a   1.000
_cell.length_b   1.000
_cell.length_c   1.000
_cell.angle_alpha   90.00
_cell.angle_beta   90.00
_cell.angle_gamma   90.00
#
_symmetry.space_group_name_H-M   'P 1'
#
loop_
_entity.id
_entity.type
_entity.pdbx_description
1 polymer ?
#
loop_
_entity_poly.entity_id
_entity_poly.type
_entity_poly.pdbx_seq_one_letter_code
_entity_poly.pdbx_strand_id
1 'polypeptide(L)'
;RSIDTSEAEKVPGFVCFISADDVPGSNITGICNDEMVFAKDKVTCVGHIIGAVVTDTREHAQRAAQAVKITYEDLPAIITIEDAIKNDSFYGSEVKIEKGSLKKGFSEADNIVSGELYIGGQEHFYLETHCTIAVPKGEAGEMELFASTQNTMKTQSFVANMLGVPANRILVRVKRMGGGFGGKETRSTVVSTAVALAAYKTGRPVRCMLDRDEDMLITGGRHPFLARYKVGFMKTGKVVALKVEHYSNAGNTMDLSQSV
;
A
#
# COMPACT_ATOMS: atom_id res chain seq x y z
N ARG A 1 -12.25 8.03 -16.49
CA ARG A 1 -13.29 8.30 -17.52
C ARG A 1 -13.69 7.01 -18.24
N SER A 2 -12.76 6.25 -18.82
CA SER A 2 -13.05 4.97 -19.47
C SER A 2 -11.84 4.03 -19.42
N ILE A 3 -12.09 2.73 -19.58
CA ILE A 3 -11.09 1.66 -19.73
C ILE A 3 -11.42 0.94 -21.04
N ASP A 4 -10.45 0.81 -21.94
CA ASP A 4 -10.57 0.13 -23.22
C ASP A 4 -9.53 -1.01 -23.31
N THR A 5 -10.03 -2.24 -23.39
CA THR A 5 -9.24 -3.48 -23.45
C THR A 5 -9.11 -4.05 -24.86
N SER A 6 -9.65 -3.36 -25.88
CA SER A 6 -9.77 -3.91 -27.24
C SER A 6 -8.44 -4.31 -27.89
N GLU A 7 -7.35 -3.58 -27.63
CA GLU A 7 -6.01 -3.96 -28.11
C GLU A 7 -5.36 -5.05 -27.25
N ALA A 8 -5.66 -5.08 -25.95
CA ALA A 8 -5.16 -6.11 -25.04
C ALA A 8 -5.72 -7.49 -25.40
N GLU A 9 -6.99 -7.55 -25.79
CA GLU A 9 -7.69 -8.77 -26.21
C GLU A 9 -7.09 -9.42 -27.48
N LYS A 10 -6.35 -8.66 -28.29
CA LYS A 10 -5.69 -9.16 -29.50
C LYS A 10 -4.35 -9.85 -29.21
N VAL A 11 -3.81 -9.69 -28.01
CA VAL A 11 -2.52 -10.30 -27.64
C VAL A 11 -2.72 -11.82 -27.53
N PRO A 12 -1.83 -12.63 -28.13
CA PRO A 12 -1.89 -14.08 -28.00
C PRO A 12 -1.97 -14.53 -26.54
N GLY A 13 -2.79 -15.55 -26.27
CA GLY A 13 -2.93 -16.10 -24.92
C GLY A 13 -3.67 -15.20 -23.93
N PHE A 14 -4.24 -14.07 -24.35
CA PHE A 14 -5.13 -13.27 -23.52
C PHE A 14 -6.31 -14.10 -23.01
N VAL A 15 -6.56 -14.06 -21.70
CA VAL A 15 -7.68 -14.76 -21.06
C VAL A 15 -8.75 -13.76 -20.66
N CYS A 16 -8.39 -12.77 -19.83
CA CYS A 16 -9.32 -11.73 -19.40
C CYS A 16 -8.60 -10.52 -18.82
N PHE A 17 -9.33 -9.40 -18.76
CA PHE A 17 -9.05 -8.29 -17.86
C PHE A 17 -9.99 -8.43 -16.65
N ILE A 18 -9.46 -8.18 -15.45
CA ILE A 18 -10.23 -8.09 -14.21
C ILE A 18 -10.17 -6.69 -13.63
N SER A 19 -11.29 -6.23 -13.09
CA SER A 19 -11.46 -4.89 -12.52
C SER A 19 -12.29 -4.95 -11.23
N ALA A 20 -12.60 -3.78 -10.67
CA ALA A 20 -13.45 -3.67 -9.48
C ALA A 20 -14.83 -4.37 -9.63
N ASP A 21 -15.39 -4.39 -10.85
CA ASP A 21 -16.71 -4.99 -11.12
C ASP A 21 -16.71 -6.52 -11.11
N ASP A 22 -15.52 -7.13 -11.12
CA ASP A 22 -15.38 -8.58 -11.06
C ASP A 22 -15.27 -9.13 -9.63
N VAL A 23 -15.16 -8.25 -8.62
CA VAL A 23 -15.01 -8.63 -7.22
C VAL A 23 -16.35 -9.19 -6.70
N PRO A 24 -16.45 -10.48 -6.31
CA PRO A 24 -17.72 -11.08 -5.93
C PRO A 24 -18.16 -10.75 -4.49
N GLY A 25 -17.21 -10.39 -3.62
CA GLY A 25 -17.44 -9.96 -2.24
C GLY A 25 -17.29 -8.46 -2.09
N SER A 26 -16.33 -8.03 -1.26
CA SER A 26 -16.08 -6.61 -1.03
C SER A 26 -14.87 -6.10 -1.82
N ASN A 27 -15.03 -5.01 -2.57
CA ASN A 27 -13.90 -4.27 -3.14
C ASN A 27 -13.15 -3.44 -2.09
N ILE A 28 -13.69 -3.26 -0.88
CA ILE A 28 -13.05 -2.52 0.22
C ILE A 28 -12.04 -3.43 0.93
N THR A 29 -10.81 -2.95 1.08
CA THR A 29 -9.68 -3.67 1.68
C THR A 29 -8.75 -2.72 2.47
N GLY A 30 -7.56 -3.19 2.84
CA GLY A 30 -6.59 -2.42 3.63
C GLY A 30 -6.80 -2.57 5.14
N ILE A 31 -5.80 -2.17 5.92
CA ILE A 31 -5.81 -2.35 7.38
C ILE A 31 -6.94 -1.57 8.05
N CYS A 32 -7.24 -0.37 7.54
CA CYS A 32 -8.26 0.52 8.05
C CYS A 32 -9.55 0.53 7.20
N ASN A 33 -9.70 -0.41 6.25
CA ASN A 33 -10.81 -0.47 5.29
C ASN A 33 -10.99 0.80 4.45
N ASP A 34 -9.88 1.46 4.12
CA ASP A 34 -9.81 2.70 3.36
C ASP A 34 -9.09 2.53 2.00
N GLU A 35 -8.88 1.27 1.58
CA GLU A 35 -8.30 0.91 0.29
C GLU A 35 -9.32 0.17 -0.59
N MET A 36 -9.02 0.10 -1.88
CA MET A 36 -9.76 -0.73 -2.83
C MET A 36 -8.87 -1.83 -3.39
N VAL A 37 -9.43 -3.02 -3.64
CA VAL A 37 -8.70 -4.09 -4.34
C VAL A 37 -8.33 -3.63 -5.75
N PHE A 38 -9.31 -3.06 -6.44
CA PHE A 38 -9.13 -2.34 -7.70
C PHE A 38 -9.81 -0.99 -7.64
N ALA A 39 -9.18 0.05 -8.17
CA ALA A 39 -9.70 1.40 -8.21
C ALA A 39 -11.12 1.43 -8.79
N LYS A 40 -12.03 2.15 -8.14
CA LYS A 40 -13.37 2.43 -8.64
C LYS A 40 -13.55 3.94 -8.78
N ASP A 41 -13.94 4.37 -9.98
CA ASP A 41 -14.21 5.76 -10.39
C ASP A 41 -13.02 6.73 -10.36
N LYS A 42 -12.14 6.66 -9.35
CA LYS A 42 -11.01 7.57 -9.14
C LYS A 42 -9.75 6.79 -8.79
N VAL A 43 -8.62 7.33 -9.24
CA VAL A 43 -7.28 6.93 -8.78
C VAL A 43 -6.72 8.04 -7.88
N THR A 44 -5.93 7.65 -6.89
CA THR A 44 -5.44 8.55 -5.83
C THR A 44 -3.92 8.58 -5.69
N CYS A 45 -3.21 7.82 -6.50
CA CYS A 45 -1.75 7.89 -6.65
C CYS A 45 -1.33 7.30 -8.00
N VAL A 46 -0.13 7.64 -8.46
CA VAL A 46 0.54 6.88 -9.53
C VAL A 46 0.92 5.53 -8.93
N GLY A 47 0.51 4.43 -9.58
CA GLY A 47 0.64 3.08 -9.04
C GLY A 47 -0.65 2.52 -8.40
N HIS A 48 -1.73 3.31 -8.30
CA HIS A 48 -3.03 2.79 -7.86
C HIS A 48 -3.52 1.72 -8.86
N ILE A 49 -3.69 0.50 -8.38
CA ILE A 49 -4.07 -0.65 -9.21
C ILE A 49 -5.53 -0.49 -9.69
N ILE A 50 -5.73 -0.40 -11.00
CA ILE A 50 -7.05 -0.23 -11.64
C ILE A 50 -7.67 -1.58 -12.01
N GLY A 51 -6.84 -2.55 -12.35
CA GLY A 51 -7.24 -3.87 -12.80
C GLY A 51 -6.01 -4.75 -13.01
N ALA A 52 -6.23 -5.97 -13.48
CA ALA A 52 -5.16 -6.88 -13.85
C ALA A 52 -5.48 -7.63 -15.14
N VAL A 53 -4.46 -7.94 -15.94
CA VAL A 53 -4.59 -8.77 -17.13
C VAL A 53 -4.13 -10.19 -16.81
N VAL A 54 -4.90 -11.18 -17.27
CA VAL A 54 -4.60 -12.60 -17.12
C VAL A 54 -4.34 -13.18 -18.51
N THR A 55 -3.21 -13.88 -18.66
CA THR A 55 -2.83 -14.56 -19.91
C THR A 55 -2.13 -15.89 -19.61
N ASP A 56 -1.76 -16.65 -20.64
CA ASP A 56 -1.04 -17.93 -20.52
C ASP A 56 0.44 -17.80 -20.13
N THR A 57 1.09 -16.66 -20.42
CA THR A 57 2.51 -16.42 -20.16
C THR A 57 2.73 -15.03 -19.57
N ARG A 58 3.88 -14.81 -18.93
CA ARG A 58 4.20 -13.50 -18.35
C ARG A 58 4.36 -12.44 -19.44
N GLU A 59 5.00 -12.80 -20.54
CA GLU A 59 5.32 -11.90 -21.64
C GLU A 59 4.05 -11.42 -22.36
N HIS A 60 3.06 -12.29 -22.51
CA HIS A 60 1.74 -11.91 -23.03
C HIS A 60 1.01 -11.00 -22.05
N ALA A 61 1.06 -11.26 -20.74
CA ALA A 61 0.43 -10.42 -19.74
C ALA A 61 0.98 -8.99 -19.74
N GLN A 62 2.30 -8.82 -19.83
CA GLN A 62 2.93 -7.51 -19.87
C GLN A 62 2.55 -6.72 -21.13
N ARG A 63 2.60 -7.37 -22.30
CA ARG A 63 2.19 -6.73 -23.58
C ARG A 63 0.72 -6.34 -23.57
N ALA A 64 -0.14 -7.22 -23.07
CA ALA A 64 -1.58 -6.97 -23.00
C ALA A 64 -1.90 -5.85 -22.00
N ALA A 65 -1.26 -5.83 -20.83
CA ALA A 65 -1.42 -4.75 -19.85
C ALA A 65 -1.01 -3.38 -20.42
N GLN A 66 0.09 -3.31 -21.17
CA GLN A 66 0.52 -2.08 -21.86
C GLN A 66 -0.46 -1.63 -22.95
N ALA A 67 -1.25 -2.54 -23.51
CA ALA A 67 -2.24 -2.24 -24.54
C ALA A 67 -3.60 -1.79 -23.97
N VAL A 68 -3.84 -1.94 -22.65
CA VAL A 68 -5.05 -1.42 -22.00
C VAL A 68 -4.97 0.11 -21.97
N LYS A 69 -5.95 0.76 -22.60
CA LYS A 69 -6.02 2.23 -22.66
C LYS A 69 -6.95 2.75 -21.58
N ILE A 70 -6.45 3.63 -20.73
CA ILE A 70 -7.23 4.25 -19.68
C ILE A 70 -7.30 5.75 -19.94
N THR A 71 -8.50 6.29 -19.94
CA THR A 71 -8.72 7.74 -20.08
C THR A 71 -9.02 8.36 -18.73
N TYR A 72 -8.25 9.37 -18.36
CA TYR A 72 -8.37 10.10 -17.11
C TYR A 72 -8.96 11.50 -17.31
N GLU A 73 -9.40 12.08 -16.21
CA GLU A 73 -9.60 13.51 -16.06
C GLU A 73 -8.91 13.89 -14.77
N ASP A 74 -8.05 14.90 -14.83
CA ASP A 74 -7.24 15.28 -13.69
C ASP A 74 -8.08 15.94 -12.60
N LEU A 75 -7.76 15.60 -11.36
CA LEU A 75 -8.32 16.21 -10.16
C LEU A 75 -7.20 16.92 -9.38
N PRO A 76 -7.52 17.89 -8.52
CA PRO A 76 -6.53 18.50 -7.64
C PRO A 76 -5.81 17.44 -6.80
N ALA A 77 -4.48 17.45 -6.82
CA ALA A 77 -3.65 16.48 -6.12
C ALA A 77 -2.91 17.13 -4.93
N ILE A 78 -2.76 16.36 -3.84
CA ILE A 78 -1.96 16.71 -2.67
C ILE A 78 -0.78 15.74 -2.63
N ILE A 79 0.45 16.26 -2.74
CA ILE A 79 1.64 15.42 -2.96
C ILE A 79 2.63 15.55 -1.80
N THR A 80 2.95 16.79 -1.41
CA THR A 80 3.96 17.06 -0.37
C THR A 80 3.32 17.12 1.02
N ILE A 81 4.15 17.01 2.06
CA ILE A 81 3.72 17.20 3.46
C ILE A 81 3.17 18.62 3.64
N GLU A 82 3.83 19.60 3.02
CA GLU A 82 3.44 21.00 3.04
C GLU A 82 2.09 21.24 2.36
N ASP A 83 1.81 20.54 1.24
CA ASP A 83 0.49 20.59 0.61
C ASP A 83 -0.59 20.03 1.54
N ALA A 84 -0.32 18.91 2.21
CA ALA A 84 -1.26 18.30 3.15
C ALA A 84 -1.55 19.22 4.34
N ILE A 85 -0.52 19.85 4.92
CA ILE A 85 -0.65 20.87 5.98
C ILE A 85 -1.48 22.06 5.49
N LYS A 86 -1.21 22.57 4.29
CA LYS A 86 -1.92 23.73 3.73
C LYS A 86 -3.41 23.44 3.48
N ASN A 87 -3.75 22.20 3.16
CA ASN A 87 -5.11 21.76 2.83
C ASN A 87 -5.84 21.06 3.99
N ASP A 88 -5.24 21.01 5.18
CA ASP A 88 -5.79 20.29 6.35
C ASP A 88 -6.16 18.83 6.03
N SER A 89 -5.32 18.16 5.21
CA SER A 89 -5.54 16.81 4.73
C SER A 89 -4.76 15.82 5.58
N PHE A 90 -5.39 15.37 6.68
CA PHE A 90 -4.77 14.49 7.65
C PHE A 90 -5.58 13.21 7.90
N TYR A 91 -4.85 12.17 8.27
CA TYR A 91 -5.40 10.93 8.78
C TYR A 91 -5.57 11.01 10.29
N GLY A 92 -6.82 11.03 10.77
CA GLY A 92 -7.12 11.09 12.21
C GLY A 92 -6.80 12.45 12.85
N SER A 93 -6.67 12.47 14.18
CA SER A 93 -6.35 13.67 14.96
C SER A 93 -4.90 13.70 15.44
N GLU A 94 -4.43 14.84 15.92
CA GLU A 94 -3.09 15.01 16.52
C GLU A 94 -2.80 13.92 17.57
N VAL A 95 -1.67 13.23 17.41
CA VAL A 95 -1.10 12.35 18.43
C VAL A 95 -0.10 13.16 19.25
N LYS A 96 -0.30 13.22 20.57
CA LYS A 96 0.50 14.07 21.46
C LYS A 96 0.96 13.35 22.72
N ILE A 97 2.24 13.52 23.02
CA ILE A 97 2.85 13.12 24.29
C ILE A 97 3.45 14.38 24.91
N GLU A 98 3.05 14.69 26.15
CA GLU A 98 3.53 15.87 26.87
C GLU A 98 3.90 15.52 28.31
N LYS A 99 5.02 16.07 28.79
CA LYS A 99 5.48 15.90 30.16
C LYS A 99 6.16 17.16 30.67
N GLY A 100 5.82 17.58 31.89
CA GLY A 100 6.39 18.77 32.51
C GLY A 100 5.69 20.06 32.06
N SER A 101 6.41 21.19 32.09
CA SER A 101 5.89 22.49 31.65
C SER A 101 6.83 23.13 30.63
N LEU A 102 6.41 23.16 29.36
CA LEU A 102 7.19 23.79 28.30
C LEU A 102 7.45 25.28 28.56
N LYS A 103 6.42 26.00 29.05
CA LYS A 103 6.56 27.42 29.39
C LYS A 103 7.66 27.65 30.40
N LYS A 104 7.70 26.84 31.48
CA LYS A 104 8.75 26.92 32.50
C LYS A 104 10.12 26.56 31.93
N GLY A 105 10.23 25.42 31.24
CA GLY A 105 11.51 24.96 30.70
C GLY A 105 12.13 25.93 29.71
N PHE A 106 11.33 26.57 28.83
CA PHE A 106 11.84 27.60 27.92
C PHE A 106 12.21 28.91 28.63
N SER A 107 11.52 29.29 29.72
CA SER A 107 11.90 30.48 30.50
C SER A 107 13.19 30.30 31.30
N GLU A 108 13.52 29.06 31.65
CA GLU A 108 14.75 28.70 32.38
C GLU A 108 15.95 28.45 31.46
N ALA A 109 15.74 28.37 30.14
CA ALA A 109 16.80 28.07 29.18
C ALA A 109 17.71 29.28 28.91
N ASP A 110 19.03 29.08 28.95
CA ASP A 110 20.00 30.11 28.55
C ASP A 110 19.94 30.40 27.04
N ASN A 111 19.72 29.35 26.23
CA ASN A 111 19.68 29.43 24.78
C ASN A 111 18.47 28.68 24.23
N ILE A 112 17.92 29.17 23.12
CA ILE A 112 16.84 28.53 22.39
C ILE A 112 17.23 28.45 20.92
N VAL A 113 17.08 27.27 20.33
CA VAL A 113 17.26 27.03 18.90
C VAL A 113 15.97 26.45 18.33
N SER A 114 15.56 26.96 17.17
CA SER A 114 14.45 26.43 16.39
C SER A 114 14.96 26.05 15.01
N GLY A 115 14.35 25.04 14.40
CA GLY A 115 14.68 24.62 13.05
C GLY A 115 13.68 23.64 12.48
N GLU A 116 13.93 23.27 11.23
CA GLU A 116 13.20 22.22 10.53
C GLU A 116 14.19 21.17 10.04
N LEU A 117 13.74 19.91 10.04
CA LEU A 117 14.50 18.79 9.50
C LEU A 117 13.57 17.96 8.60
N TYR A 118 14.02 17.71 7.38
CA TYR A 118 13.37 16.78 6.47
C TYR A 118 14.20 15.50 6.36
N ILE A 119 13.51 14.36 6.44
CA ILE A 119 14.08 13.02 6.26
C ILE A 119 13.31 12.37 5.12
N GLY A 120 14.02 11.98 4.05
CA GLY A 120 13.44 11.33 2.89
C GLY A 120 12.89 9.93 3.19
N GLY A 121 12.07 9.43 2.27
CA GLY A 121 11.59 8.05 2.31
C GLY A 121 12.68 7.03 1.99
N GLN A 122 12.32 5.74 2.07
CA GLN A 122 13.24 4.65 1.79
C GLN A 122 12.50 3.45 1.21
N GLU A 123 12.99 2.92 0.09
CA GLU A 123 12.51 1.65 -0.46
C GLU A 123 13.07 0.45 0.30
N HIS A 124 12.25 -0.57 0.48
CA HIS A 124 12.62 -1.78 1.21
C HIS A 124 13.69 -2.59 0.50
N PHE A 125 13.58 -2.69 -0.83
CA PHE A 125 14.53 -3.35 -1.72
C PHE A 125 14.88 -4.80 -1.30
N TYR A 126 13.90 -5.55 -0.78
CA TYR A 126 14.02 -7.00 -0.62
C TYR A 126 14.36 -7.65 -1.95
N LEU A 127 15.31 -8.59 -1.99
CA LEU A 127 15.82 -9.13 -3.26
C LEU A 127 14.77 -9.96 -4.02
N GLU A 128 13.90 -10.67 -3.31
CA GLU A 128 12.70 -11.29 -3.89
C GLU A 128 11.55 -10.29 -3.82
N THR A 129 11.02 -9.84 -4.96
CA THR A 129 9.84 -8.94 -5.04
C THR A 129 8.56 -9.60 -4.49
N HIS A 130 7.48 -8.84 -4.39
CA HIS A 130 6.17 -9.41 -4.06
C HIS A 130 5.76 -10.51 -5.05
N CYS A 131 5.33 -11.65 -4.51
CA CYS A 131 4.92 -12.81 -5.30
C CYS A 131 3.75 -13.53 -4.63
N THR A 132 2.77 -13.96 -5.42
CA THR A 132 1.69 -14.85 -5.00
C THR A 132 1.38 -15.87 -6.08
N ILE A 133 1.12 -17.10 -5.67
CA ILE A 133 0.46 -18.14 -6.48
C ILE A 133 -0.85 -18.48 -5.77
N ALA A 134 -1.97 -18.43 -6.48
CA ALA A 134 -3.28 -18.85 -5.96
C ALA A 134 -3.78 -20.06 -6.75
N VAL A 135 -4.22 -21.10 -6.03
CA VAL A 135 -4.67 -22.37 -6.58
C VAL A 135 -6.12 -22.60 -6.13
N PRO A 136 -7.12 -22.37 -7.00
CA PRO A 136 -8.51 -22.66 -6.67
C PRO A 136 -8.70 -24.19 -6.63
N LYS A 137 -9.47 -24.69 -5.67
CA LYS A 137 -9.73 -26.14 -5.54
C LYS A 137 -10.96 -26.61 -6.30
N GLY A 138 -11.82 -25.69 -6.73
CA GLY A 138 -13.05 -25.99 -7.48
C GLY A 138 -14.26 -26.35 -6.61
N GLU A 139 -14.10 -26.48 -5.30
CA GLU A 139 -15.14 -26.91 -4.38
C GLU A 139 -15.32 -25.91 -3.25
N ALA A 140 -16.57 -25.60 -2.86
CA ALA A 140 -16.93 -24.81 -1.68
C ALA A 140 -16.23 -23.44 -1.51
N GLY A 141 -15.70 -22.86 -2.60
CA GLY A 141 -14.91 -21.62 -2.56
C GLY A 141 -13.49 -21.79 -2.01
N GLU A 142 -12.98 -23.02 -1.92
CA GLU A 142 -11.67 -23.31 -1.37
C GLU A 142 -10.52 -22.85 -2.27
N MET A 143 -9.52 -22.23 -1.66
CA MET A 143 -8.33 -21.75 -2.36
C MET A 143 -7.10 -21.86 -1.46
N GLU A 144 -5.99 -22.29 -2.05
CA GLU A 144 -4.68 -22.32 -1.41
C GLU A 144 -3.76 -21.30 -2.07
N LEU A 145 -3.10 -20.48 -1.25
CA LEU A 145 -2.18 -19.45 -1.68
C LEU A 145 -0.77 -19.75 -1.18
N PHE A 146 0.21 -19.54 -2.05
CA PHE A 146 1.64 -19.49 -1.71
C PHE A 146 2.10 -18.06 -1.92
N ALA A 147 2.39 -17.35 -0.83
CA ALA A 147 2.66 -15.92 -0.86
C ALA A 147 4.02 -15.59 -0.24
N SER A 148 4.70 -14.60 -0.81
CA SER A 148 5.83 -13.93 -0.15
C SER A 148 5.28 -12.80 0.72
N THR A 149 4.87 -13.15 1.94
CA THR A 149 4.22 -12.25 2.91
C THR A 149 4.69 -12.54 4.34
N GLN A 150 4.82 -11.49 5.15
CA GLN A 150 5.04 -11.57 6.60
C GLN A 150 3.73 -11.82 7.36
N ASN A 151 2.57 -11.72 6.70
CA ASN A 151 1.27 -11.68 7.36
C ASN A 151 0.24 -12.59 6.67
N THR A 152 0.29 -13.87 7.03
CA THR A 152 -0.65 -14.88 6.53
C THR A 152 -2.08 -14.60 6.94
N MET A 153 -2.30 -14.11 8.16
CA MET A 153 -3.63 -13.82 8.69
C MET A 153 -4.34 -12.73 7.88
N LYS A 154 -3.67 -11.59 7.63
CA LYS A 154 -4.29 -10.51 6.83
C LYS A 154 -4.48 -10.91 5.38
N THR A 155 -3.50 -11.59 4.79
CA THR A 155 -3.62 -12.17 3.44
C THR A 155 -4.85 -13.08 3.34
N GLN A 156 -5.04 -13.98 4.30
CA GLN A 156 -6.20 -14.87 4.35
C GLN A 156 -7.50 -14.08 4.47
N SER A 157 -7.59 -13.16 5.44
CA SER A 157 -8.82 -12.42 5.70
C SER A 157 -9.22 -11.51 4.54
N PHE A 158 -8.27 -10.88 3.86
CA PHE A 158 -8.55 -9.95 2.76
C PHE A 158 -8.97 -10.71 1.51
N VAL A 159 -8.32 -11.83 1.20
CA VAL A 159 -8.76 -12.71 0.11
C VAL A 159 -10.16 -13.27 0.39
N ALA A 160 -10.42 -13.74 1.61
CA ALA A 160 -11.75 -14.24 2.00
C ALA A 160 -12.84 -13.16 1.85
N ASN A 161 -12.58 -11.95 2.35
CA ASN A 161 -13.50 -10.81 2.26
C ASN A 161 -13.78 -10.39 0.81
N MET A 162 -12.73 -10.31 -0.01
CA MET A 162 -12.84 -9.97 -1.42
C MET A 162 -13.61 -11.02 -2.21
N LEU A 163 -13.39 -12.31 -1.92
CA LEU A 163 -14.10 -13.41 -2.56
C LEU A 163 -15.52 -13.66 -2.01
N GLY A 164 -15.89 -13.02 -0.89
CA GLY A 164 -17.19 -13.23 -0.25
C GLY A 164 -17.34 -14.62 0.38
N VAL A 165 -16.25 -15.25 0.80
CA VAL A 165 -16.24 -16.59 1.39
C VAL A 165 -15.77 -16.57 2.85
N PRO A 166 -16.16 -17.55 3.69
CA PRO A 166 -15.61 -17.67 5.04
C PRO A 166 -14.09 -17.89 5.03
N ALA A 167 -13.38 -17.29 6.00
CA ALA A 167 -11.91 -17.39 6.08
C ALA A 167 -11.39 -18.83 6.16
N ASN A 168 -12.18 -19.78 6.65
CA ASN A 168 -11.82 -21.20 6.70
C ASN A 168 -11.71 -21.87 5.32
N ARG A 169 -12.11 -21.20 4.23
CA ARG A 169 -11.93 -21.66 2.84
C ARG A 169 -10.59 -21.25 2.24
N ILE A 170 -9.90 -20.31 2.87
CA ILE A 170 -8.66 -19.75 2.35
C ILE A 170 -7.49 -20.25 3.19
N LEU A 171 -6.55 -20.95 2.55
CA LEU A 171 -5.31 -21.39 3.17
C LEU A 171 -4.13 -20.59 2.61
N VAL A 172 -3.38 -19.89 3.46
CA VAL A 172 -2.16 -19.17 3.05
C VAL A 172 -0.94 -19.86 3.62
N ARG A 173 0.01 -20.21 2.74
CA ARG A 173 1.27 -20.87 3.09
C ARG A 173 2.46 -20.01 2.73
N VAL A 174 3.38 -19.88 3.67
CA VAL A 174 4.65 -19.16 3.49
C VAL A 174 5.76 -20.11 3.89
N LYS A 175 6.68 -20.41 2.96
CA LYS A 175 7.86 -21.23 3.27
C LYS A 175 9.03 -20.39 3.76
N ARG A 176 9.34 -19.34 3.00
CA ARG A 176 10.36 -18.32 3.26
C ARG A 176 10.05 -17.09 2.41
N MET A 177 10.77 -16.00 2.66
CA MET A 177 10.83 -14.83 1.79
C MET A 177 12.29 -14.45 1.53
N GLY A 178 12.61 -13.94 0.35
CA GLY A 178 13.90 -13.34 0.02
C GLY A 178 14.01 -11.88 0.50
N GLY A 179 13.72 -11.66 1.79
CA GLY A 179 13.60 -10.34 2.41
C GLY A 179 12.15 -9.83 2.47
N GLY A 180 11.88 -8.94 3.42
CA GLY A 180 10.56 -8.31 3.63
C GLY A 180 10.65 -6.94 4.30
N PHE A 181 11.35 -6.84 5.43
CA PHE A 181 11.72 -5.57 6.08
C PHE A 181 10.54 -4.63 6.42
N GLY A 182 9.34 -5.19 6.64
CA GLY A 182 8.10 -4.42 6.88
C GLY A 182 7.25 -4.25 5.62
N GLY A 183 7.86 -4.14 4.43
CA GLY A 183 7.13 -3.96 3.17
C GLY A 183 6.22 -5.14 2.80
N LYS A 184 6.47 -6.32 3.38
CA LYS A 184 5.63 -7.52 3.21
C LYS A 184 4.68 -7.78 4.38
N GLU A 185 4.54 -6.84 5.32
CA GLU A 185 3.62 -6.95 6.46
C GLU A 185 2.16 -6.74 6.04
N THR A 186 1.91 -5.78 5.16
CA THR A 186 0.55 -5.41 4.72
C THR A 186 0.47 -5.33 3.21
N ARG A 187 1.42 -4.65 2.57
CA ARG A 187 1.37 -4.31 1.15
C ARG A 187 1.44 -5.53 0.22
N SER A 188 1.83 -6.71 0.71
CA SER A 188 1.74 -7.96 -0.07
C SER A 188 0.33 -8.33 -0.49
N THR A 189 -0.69 -7.88 0.25
CA THR A 189 -2.06 -8.24 -0.04
C THR A 189 -2.58 -7.63 -1.34
N VAL A 190 -2.00 -6.52 -1.83
CA VAL A 190 -2.41 -5.90 -3.10
C VAL A 190 -2.20 -6.85 -4.29
N VAL A 191 -1.13 -7.66 -4.24
CA VAL A 191 -0.88 -8.71 -5.23
C VAL A 191 -1.73 -9.94 -4.92
N SER A 192 -1.81 -10.34 -3.65
CA SER A 192 -2.50 -11.59 -3.30
C SER A 192 -4.00 -11.56 -3.59
N THR A 193 -4.70 -10.44 -3.36
CA THR A 193 -6.12 -10.31 -3.70
C THR A 193 -6.35 -10.30 -5.21
N ALA A 194 -5.54 -9.55 -5.98
CA ALA A 194 -5.64 -9.55 -7.44
C ALA A 194 -5.42 -10.95 -8.05
N VAL A 195 -4.39 -11.68 -7.59
CA VAL A 195 -4.09 -13.04 -8.04
C VAL A 195 -5.18 -14.04 -7.61
N ALA A 196 -5.72 -13.89 -6.39
CA ALA A 196 -6.83 -14.72 -5.94
C ALA A 196 -8.10 -14.48 -6.75
N LEU A 197 -8.41 -13.23 -7.12
CA LEU A 197 -9.57 -12.93 -7.96
C LEU A 197 -9.42 -13.54 -9.35
N ALA A 198 -8.23 -13.42 -9.95
CA ALA A 198 -7.93 -14.04 -11.23
C ALA A 198 -8.10 -15.57 -11.19
N ALA A 199 -7.59 -16.21 -10.13
CA ALA A 199 -7.74 -17.64 -9.90
C ALA A 199 -9.21 -18.06 -9.73
N TYR A 200 -9.97 -17.30 -8.94
CA TYR A 200 -11.41 -17.51 -8.76
C TYR A 200 -12.17 -17.40 -10.08
N LYS A 201 -11.95 -16.31 -10.84
CA LYS A 201 -12.67 -16.03 -12.10
C LYS A 201 -12.36 -17.06 -13.19
N THR A 202 -11.13 -17.55 -13.23
CA THR A 202 -10.70 -18.49 -14.29
C THR A 202 -10.84 -19.96 -13.91
N GLY A 203 -11.04 -20.28 -12.63
CA GLY A 203 -11.00 -21.67 -12.12
C GLY A 203 -9.64 -22.34 -12.29
N ARG A 204 -8.56 -21.57 -12.53
CA ARG A 204 -7.22 -22.08 -12.82
C ARG A 204 -6.20 -21.51 -11.83
N PRO A 205 -5.07 -22.22 -11.60
CA PRO A 205 -3.96 -21.62 -10.87
C PRO A 205 -3.44 -20.37 -11.57
N VAL A 206 -3.27 -19.28 -10.82
CA VAL A 206 -2.73 -18.00 -11.31
C VAL A 206 -1.54 -17.60 -10.46
N ARG A 207 -0.57 -16.94 -11.07
CA ARG A 207 0.58 -16.38 -10.36
C ARG A 207 0.91 -14.97 -10.82
N CYS A 208 1.46 -14.19 -9.90
CA CYS A 208 2.13 -12.92 -10.20
C CYS A 208 3.39 -12.80 -9.34
N MET A 209 4.47 -12.35 -9.94
CA MET A 209 5.66 -11.85 -9.26
C MET A 209 5.96 -10.51 -9.90
N LEU A 210 5.97 -9.43 -9.11
CA LEU A 210 6.18 -8.08 -9.63
C LEU A 210 7.59 -7.94 -10.19
N ASP A 211 7.72 -7.20 -11.28
CA ASP A 211 8.99 -6.63 -11.68
C ASP A 211 9.43 -5.54 -10.72
N ARG A 212 10.73 -5.24 -10.70
CA ARG A 212 11.31 -4.35 -9.69
C ARG A 212 10.72 -2.93 -9.75
N ASP A 213 10.48 -2.43 -10.95
CA ASP A 213 9.86 -1.13 -11.19
C ASP A 213 8.40 -1.09 -10.72
N GLU A 214 7.63 -2.16 -10.97
CA GLU A 214 6.26 -2.30 -10.45
C GLU A 214 6.24 -2.34 -8.92
N ASP A 215 7.13 -3.15 -8.33
CA ASP A 215 7.26 -3.36 -6.88
C ASP A 215 7.58 -2.06 -6.14
N MET A 216 8.58 -1.30 -6.62
CA MET A 216 8.97 0.00 -6.06
C MET A 216 7.91 1.08 -6.25
N LEU A 217 7.08 0.99 -7.28
CA LEU A 217 6.01 1.96 -7.53
C LEU A 217 4.78 1.71 -6.64
N ILE A 218 4.37 0.45 -6.53
CA ILE A 218 3.05 0.09 -6.00
C ILE A 218 3.07 -0.09 -4.48
N THR A 219 4.19 -0.61 -3.94
CA THR A 219 4.19 -1.17 -2.59
C THR A 219 4.62 -0.20 -1.50
N GLY A 220 5.02 1.01 -1.88
CA GLY A 220 5.41 2.06 -0.94
C GLY A 220 6.68 1.73 -0.15
N GLY A 221 7.00 2.60 0.80
CA GLY A 221 8.26 2.57 1.52
C GLY A 221 8.15 3.15 2.92
N ARG A 222 9.30 3.47 3.50
CA ARG A 222 9.37 4.25 4.74
C ARG A 222 8.78 5.64 4.52
N HIS A 223 7.95 6.08 5.46
CA HIS A 223 7.42 7.44 5.51
C HIS A 223 8.54 8.48 5.48
N PRO A 224 8.51 9.43 4.53
CA PRO A 224 9.20 10.70 4.68
C PRO A 224 8.65 11.46 5.90
N PHE A 225 9.53 12.14 6.63
CA PHE A 225 9.16 12.95 7.79
C PHE A 225 9.64 14.40 7.64
N LEU A 226 8.78 15.33 8.03
CA LEU A 226 9.11 16.72 8.31
C LEU A 226 8.97 16.94 9.81
N ALA A 227 10.02 17.40 10.47
CA ALA A 227 10.01 17.75 11.88
C ALA A 227 10.25 19.25 12.04
N ARG A 228 9.35 19.94 12.75
CA ARG A 228 9.56 21.32 13.23
C ARG A 228 9.91 21.27 14.70
N TYR A 229 11.10 21.71 15.07
CA TYR A 229 11.59 21.58 16.44
C TYR A 229 11.97 22.92 17.06
N LYS A 230 11.82 22.98 18.38
CA LYS A 230 12.28 24.06 19.25
C LYS A 230 12.90 23.46 20.51
N VAL A 231 14.17 23.73 20.76
CA VAL A 231 14.93 23.20 21.88
C VAL A 231 15.49 24.33 22.74
N GLY A 232 15.32 24.22 24.05
CA GLY A 232 15.88 25.13 25.05
C GLY A 232 16.91 24.42 25.90
N PHE A 233 18.11 25.01 26.05
CA PHE A 233 19.23 24.40 26.76
C PHE A 233 20.11 25.42 27.48
N MET A 234 20.79 24.96 28.52
CA MET A 234 21.73 25.73 29.33
C MET A 234 23.08 25.91 28.63
N LYS A 235 23.90 26.88 29.04
CA LYS A 235 25.30 27.04 28.57
C LYS A 235 26.16 25.80 28.82
N THR A 236 25.77 24.95 29.76
CA THR A 236 26.40 23.65 30.04
C THR A 236 26.06 22.56 29.01
N GLY A 237 25.12 22.81 28.09
CA GLY A 237 24.60 21.84 27.12
C GLY A 237 23.40 21.03 27.62
N LYS A 238 22.98 21.18 28.88
CA LYS A 238 21.81 20.48 29.42
C LYS A 238 20.52 21.00 28.78
N VAL A 239 19.76 20.11 28.13
CA VAL A 239 18.42 20.40 27.58
C VAL A 239 17.39 20.46 28.70
N VAL A 240 16.54 21.49 28.68
CA VAL A 240 15.50 21.74 29.70
C VAL A 240 14.10 21.91 29.12
N ALA A 241 13.98 22.15 27.81
CA ALA A 241 12.71 22.13 27.09
C ALA A 241 12.92 21.61 25.66
N LEU A 242 11.95 20.84 25.18
CA LEU A 242 11.92 20.36 23.80
C LEU A 242 10.48 20.29 23.33
N LYS A 243 10.17 20.95 22.22
CA LYS A 243 8.93 20.79 21.46
C LYS A 243 9.31 20.31 20.06
N VAL A 244 8.69 19.23 19.59
CA VAL A 244 8.84 18.75 18.22
C VAL A 244 7.45 18.43 17.66
N GLU A 245 7.16 18.97 16.49
CA GLU A 245 5.97 18.67 15.70
C GLU A 245 6.43 17.78 14.54
N HIS A 246 5.88 16.57 14.45
CA HIS A 246 6.22 15.61 13.41
C HIS A 246 5.06 15.52 12.42
N TYR A 247 5.41 15.49 11.14
CA TYR A 247 4.49 15.24 10.04
C TYR A 247 5.09 14.15 9.18
N SER A 248 4.33 13.09 8.92
CA SER A 248 4.73 12.00 8.02
C SER A 248 3.90 12.05 6.75
N ASN A 249 4.52 11.78 5.61
CA ASN A 249 3.77 11.55 4.37
C ASN A 249 3.27 10.09 4.35
N ALA A 250 1.99 9.89 4.62
CA ALA A 250 1.34 8.59 4.69
C ALA A 250 0.97 8.00 3.31
N GLY A 251 0.99 8.80 2.25
CA GLY A 251 0.46 8.40 0.95
C GLY A 251 -1.07 8.46 0.89
N ASN A 252 -1.66 7.59 0.06
CA ASN A 252 -3.10 7.61 -0.24
C ASN A 252 -3.95 6.66 0.63
N THR A 253 -3.34 5.96 1.58
CA THR A 253 -4.03 5.03 2.50
C THR A 253 -3.42 5.17 3.90
N MET A 254 -4.21 4.91 4.94
CA MET A 254 -3.72 4.96 6.33
C MET A 254 -2.69 3.86 6.57
N ASP A 255 -2.98 2.62 6.14
CA ASP A 255 -2.19 1.41 6.41
C ASP A 255 -1.70 1.36 7.88
N LEU A 256 -0.38 1.30 8.11
CA LEU A 256 0.22 1.31 9.45
C LEU A 256 0.68 2.69 9.92
N SER A 257 0.41 3.76 9.16
CA SER A 257 0.98 5.11 9.38
C SER A 257 0.77 5.64 10.80
N GLN A 258 -0.41 5.41 11.40
CA GLN A 258 -0.70 5.90 12.75
C GLN A 258 0.13 5.19 13.85
N SER A 259 0.58 3.97 13.60
CA SER A 259 1.33 3.17 14.58
C SER A 259 2.85 3.44 14.54
N VAL A 260 3.32 4.21 13.54
CA VAL A 260 4.73 4.49 13.26
C VAL A 260 5.13 5.88 13.75
#